data_AF-A0A919ZWF3-F1
#
_entry.id   AF-A0A919ZWF3-F1
#
_cell.length_a   1.000
_cell.length_b   1.000
_cell.length_c   1.000
_cell.angle_alpha   90.00
_cell.angle_beta   90.00
_cell.angle_gamma   90.00
#
_symmetry.space_group_name_H-M   'P 1'
#
loop_
_entity.id
_entity.type
_entity.pdbx_description
1 polymer ?
#
loop_
_entity_poly.entity_id
_entity_poly.type
_entity_poly.pdbx_seq_one_letter_code
_entity_poly.pdbx_strand_id
1 'polypeptide(L)'
;MKIIKMVYSNINCRQHPNLLALQVPQVQIGIFSVLGKNSFAQNLKAPRYEGLTATVCGSGSPLPSDSAQACIMIQAEDRMFIVDVGDGSVKNLSSWRVPLEDLKAVLITHLHSDHFRI
;
A
#
# COMPACT_ATOMS: atom_id res chain seq x y z
N MET A 1 -11.40 -10.00 1.87
CA MET A 1 -12.21 -8.77 1.77
C MET A 1 -12.88 -8.51 3.13
N LYS A 2 -12.28 -7.67 3.98
CA LYS A 2 -12.88 -7.30 5.28
C LYS A 2 -13.52 -5.93 5.13
N ILE A 3 -14.85 -5.90 5.09
CA ILE A 3 -15.65 -4.68 5.13
C ILE A 3 -15.48 -4.11 6.55
N ILE A 4 -14.86 -2.94 6.65
CA ILE A 4 -14.81 -2.17 7.89
C ILE A 4 -16.24 -1.76 8.17
N LYS A 5 -16.85 -2.38 9.18
CA LYS A 5 -18.14 -1.98 9.72
C LYS A 5 -17.90 -0.66 10.46
N MET A 6 -18.12 0.44 9.75
CA MET A 6 -18.06 1.79 10.30
C MET A 6 -19.09 1.84 11.44
N VAL A 7 -18.59 1.90 12.67
CA VAL A 7 -19.40 2.07 13.86
C VAL A 7 -20.00 3.47 13.80
N TYR A 8 -21.16 3.60 13.18
CA TYR A 8 -22.07 4.68 13.52
C TYR A 8 -22.73 4.26 14.83
N SER A 9 -22.22 4.80 15.93
CA SER A 9 -22.94 4.78 17.20
C SER A 9 -24.31 5.42 16.96
N ASN A 10 -25.38 4.70 17.30
CA ASN A 10 -26.75 5.19 17.29
C ASN A 10 -26.88 6.28 18.39
N ILE A 11 -26.45 7.50 18.09
CA ILE A 11 -26.70 8.64 18.98
C ILE A 11 -28.11 9.12 18.68
N ASN A 12 -29.05 8.74 19.54
CA ASN A 12 -30.42 9.19 19.47
C ASN A 12 -30.47 10.68 19.89
N CYS A 13 -30.28 11.59 18.92
CA CYS A 13 -30.29 13.05 19.10
C CYS A 13 -31.70 13.63 19.40
N ARG A 14 -32.46 13.01 20.30
CA ARG A 14 -33.80 13.48 20.73
C ARG A 14 -33.87 14.01 22.16
N GLN A 15 -32.76 14.04 22.92
CA GLN A 15 -32.83 14.31 24.36
C GLN A 15 -32.06 15.54 24.87
N HIS A 16 -31.41 16.33 24.01
CA HIS A 16 -30.71 17.55 24.46
C HIS A 16 -31.07 18.78 23.60
N PRO A 17 -32.01 19.64 24.04
CA PRO A 17 -32.48 20.80 23.27
C PRO A 17 -31.46 21.95 23.14
N ASN A 18 -30.28 21.86 23.78
CA ASN A 18 -29.32 22.96 23.89
C ASN A 18 -28.00 22.73 23.11
N LEU A 19 -28.01 21.94 22.03
CA LEU A 19 -26.81 21.62 21.24
C LEU A 19 -26.88 22.11 19.78
N LEU A 20 -27.61 23.21 19.52
CA LEU A 20 -27.76 23.81 18.18
C LEU A 20 -26.42 24.13 17.51
N ALA A 21 -25.40 24.53 18.27
CA ALA A 21 -24.09 24.87 17.73
C ALA A 21 -23.36 23.67 17.09
N LEU A 22 -23.62 22.43 17.53
CA LEU A 22 -23.01 21.22 16.96
C LEU A 22 -23.74 20.71 15.70
N GLN A 23 -24.90 21.28 15.39
CA GLN A 23 -25.64 21.01 14.14
C GLN A 23 -25.21 21.94 13.00
N VAL A 24 -24.37 22.96 13.29
CA VAL A 24 -23.84 23.86 12.27
C VAL A 24 -22.62 23.20 11.61
N PRO A 25 -22.65 22.91 10.29
CA PRO A 25 -21.58 22.19 9.61
C PRO A 25 -20.20 22.84 9.77
N GLN A 26 -20.16 24.17 9.82
CA GLN A 26 -18.92 24.95 9.95
C GLN A 26 -18.25 24.75 11.33
N VAL A 27 -19.06 24.61 12.38
CA VAL A 27 -18.57 24.36 13.75
C VAL A 27 -18.02 22.94 13.84
N GLN A 28 -18.72 21.98 13.24
CA GLN A 28 -18.27 20.59 13.19
C GLN A 28 -16.96 20.42 12.41
N ILE A 29 -16.81 21.11 11.27
CA ILE A 29 -15.57 21.10 10.47
C ILE A 29 -14.42 21.75 11.24
N GLY A 30 -14.66 22.87 11.93
CA GLY A 30 -13.67 23.54 12.77
C GLY A 30 -13.16 22.63 13.89
N ILE A 31 -14.07 22.00 14.63
CA ILE A 31 -13.74 21.06 15.72
C ILE A 31 -12.97 19.85 15.18
N PHE A 32 -13.42 19.26 14.07
CA PHE A 32 -12.75 18.14 13.43
C PHE A 32 -11.35 18.53 12.92
N SER A 33 -11.17 19.74 12.40
CA SER A 33 -9.86 20.20 11.90
C SER A 33 -8.84 20.44 13.01
N VAL A 34 -9.27 20.80 14.22
CA VAL A 34 -8.39 21.02 15.37
C VAL A 34 -8.07 19.70 16.08
N LEU A 35 -9.06 18.81 16.23
CA LEU A 35 -8.90 17.54 16.95
C LEU A 35 -8.37 16.40 16.06
N GLY A 36 -8.69 16.42 14.76
CA GLY A 36 -8.33 15.38 13.79
C GLY A 36 -6.88 15.45 13.31
N LYS A 37 -6.25 16.63 13.34
CA LYS A 37 -4.85 16.81 12.90
C LYS A 37 -3.85 16.07 13.81
N ASN A 38 -4.12 16.01 15.12
CA ASN A 38 -3.19 15.40 16.08
C ASN A 38 -3.46 13.92 16.34
N SER A 39 -4.71 13.46 16.16
CA SER A 39 -5.11 12.11 16.57
C SER A 39 -4.92 11.03 15.50
N PHE A 40 -4.86 11.41 14.22
CA PHE A 40 -4.73 10.44 13.11
C PHE A 40 -3.26 10.12 12.77
N ALA A 41 -2.34 11.03 13.07
CA ALA A 41 -0.93 10.89 12.72
C ALA A 41 -0.12 9.99 13.67
N GLN A 42 -0.59 9.76 14.90
CA GLN A 42 0.22 9.17 15.98
C GLN A 42 0.15 7.63 16.05
N ASN A 43 -0.71 6.95 15.29
CA ASN A 43 -0.93 5.51 15.46
C ASN A 43 -1.22 4.72 14.17
N LEU A 44 -0.67 5.17 13.04
CA LEU A 44 -0.67 4.39 11.79
C LEU A 44 0.67 3.70 11.57
N LYS A 45 1.21 3.03 12.60
CA LYS A 45 2.19 1.97 12.31
C LYS A 45 1.35 0.77 11.91
N ALA A 46 1.18 0.59 10.59
CA ALA A 46 0.53 -0.59 10.05
C ALA A 46 1.13 -1.83 10.75
N PRO A 47 0.31 -2.82 11.16
CA PRO A 47 0.82 -4.01 11.80
C PRO A 47 1.96 -4.59 10.95
N ARG A 48 3.14 -4.77 11.54
CA ARG A 48 4.27 -5.38 10.82
C ARG A 48 3.83 -6.78 10.43
N TYR A 49 3.79 -7.04 9.13
CA TYR A 49 3.43 -8.35 8.62
C TYR A 49 4.58 -9.31 8.95
N GLU A 50 4.37 -10.15 9.95
CA GLU A 50 5.28 -11.23 10.37
C GLU A 50 5.17 -12.39 9.36
N GLY A 51 5.56 -12.15 8.11
CA GLY A 51 5.42 -13.14 7.04
C GLY A 51 6.12 -12.75 5.74
N LEU A 52 6.12 -13.69 4.81
CA LEU A 52 6.66 -13.51 3.46
C LEU A 52 5.57 -12.95 2.53
N THR A 53 5.84 -11.82 1.89
CA THR A 53 4.98 -11.27 0.83
C THR A 53 5.65 -11.44 -0.53
N ALA A 54 4.94 -12.02 -1.50
CA ALA A 54 5.38 -12.10 -2.89
C ALA A 54 4.50 -11.18 -3.74
N THR A 55 5.13 -10.28 -4.49
CA THR A 55 4.47 -9.35 -5.41
C THR A 55 4.94 -9.65 -6.83
N VAL A 56 3.98 -9.82 -7.74
CA VAL A 56 4.28 -10.00 -9.16
C VAL A 56 4.59 -8.62 -9.75
N CYS A 57 5.87 -8.35 -10.03
CA CYS A 57 6.33 -7.13 -10.71
C CYS A 57 6.32 -7.25 -12.24
N GLY A 58 6.16 -8.47 -12.75
CA GLY A 58 5.84 -8.74 -14.14
C GLY A 58 5.52 -10.21 -14.38
N SER A 59 4.62 -10.46 -15.33
CA SER A 59 4.08 -11.78 -15.67
C SER A 59 4.04 -12.02 -17.18
N GLY A 60 4.62 -11.11 -17.96
CA GLY A 60 4.74 -11.21 -19.40
C GLY A 60 5.75 -12.27 -19.82
N SER A 61 5.64 -12.68 -21.08
CA SER A 61 6.52 -13.68 -21.71
C SER A 61 7.57 -12.98 -22.61
N PRO A 62 8.44 -13.72 -23.32
CA PRO A 62 9.31 -13.13 -24.33
C PRO A 62 8.57 -12.42 -25.47
N LEU A 63 7.28 -12.73 -25.65
CA LEU A 63 6.46 -12.09 -26.68
C LEU A 63 6.10 -10.65 -26.29
N PRO A 64 6.06 -9.72 -27.25
CA PRO A 64 5.63 -8.34 -27.00
C PRO A 64 4.25 -8.29 -26.34
N SER A 65 4.17 -7.56 -25.23
CA SER A 65 2.91 -7.33 -24.51
C SER A 65 2.98 -6.02 -23.74
N ASP A 66 1.82 -5.51 -23.31
CA ASP A 66 1.76 -4.30 -22.45
C ASP A 66 2.22 -4.57 -21.00
N SER A 67 2.39 -5.84 -20.63
CA SER A 67 2.83 -6.25 -19.29
C SER A 67 4.35 -6.34 -19.23
N ALA A 68 4.92 -6.00 -18.08
CA ALA A 68 6.32 -6.30 -17.79
C ALA A 68 6.57 -7.81 -17.82
N GLN A 69 7.76 -8.22 -18.27
CA GLN A 69 8.19 -9.61 -18.33
C GLN A 69 8.53 -10.18 -16.95
N ALA A 70 8.96 -11.43 -16.87
CA ALA A 70 9.09 -12.19 -15.62
C ALA A 70 9.82 -11.39 -14.51
N CYS A 71 9.10 -11.16 -13.41
CA CYS A 71 9.63 -10.53 -12.20
C CYS A 71 8.75 -10.84 -11.00
N ILE A 72 9.35 -11.33 -9.92
CA ILE A 72 8.71 -11.49 -8.62
C ILE A 72 9.55 -10.79 -7.55
N MET A 73 8.94 -9.83 -6.84
CA MET A 73 9.53 -9.21 -5.66
C MET A 73 9.08 -9.96 -4.41
N ILE A 74 10.03 -10.38 -3.60
CA ILE A 74 9.81 -11.06 -2.33
C ILE A 74 10.22 -10.12 -1.19
N GLN A 75 9.32 -9.86 -0.26
CA GLN A 75 9.55 -9.05 0.94
C GLN A 75 9.40 -9.93 2.19
N ALA A 76 10.45 -9.93 3.01
CA ALA A 76 10.53 -10.62 4.29
C ALA A 76 11.02 -9.61 5.35
N GLU A 77 10.09 -9.00 6.08
CA GLU A 77 10.36 -7.95 7.06
C GLU A 77 11.08 -6.72 6.46
N ASP A 78 12.38 -6.58 6.69
CA ASP A 78 13.30 -5.53 6.22
C ASP A 78 14.28 -6.05 5.14
N ARG A 79 13.98 -7.23 4.59
CA ARG A 79 14.76 -7.86 3.52
C ARG A 79 13.91 -7.99 2.28
N MET A 80 14.48 -7.58 1.16
CA MET A 80 13.87 -7.71 -0.15
C MET A 80 14.75 -8.55 -1.07
N PHE A 81 14.11 -9.39 -1.87
CA PHE A 81 14.73 -10.17 -2.93
C PHE A 81 13.92 -9.97 -4.21
N ILE A 82 14.59 -10.01 -5.35
CA ILE A 82 13.93 -10.00 -6.66
C ILE A 82 14.31 -11.30 -7.36
N VAL A 83 13.32 -12.00 -7.88
CA VAL A 83 13.48 -13.18 -8.74
C VAL A 83 13.10 -12.76 -10.15
N ASP A 84 14.10 -12.78 -11.04
CA ASP A 84 14.07 -12.28 -12.41
C ASP A 84 13.80 -10.77 -12.55
N VAL A 85 14.35 -10.18 -13.60
CA VAL A 85 14.25 -8.75 -13.91
C VAL A 85 14.04 -8.57 -15.42
N GLY A 86 12.94 -9.12 -15.93
CA GLY A 86 12.56 -8.97 -17.34
C GLY A 86 12.18 -7.53 -17.73
N ASP A 87 12.01 -7.27 -19.03
CA ASP A 87 11.77 -5.93 -19.56
C ASP A 87 10.51 -5.30 -18.93
N GLY A 88 10.58 -4.00 -18.65
CA GLY A 88 9.52 -3.23 -17.98
C GLY A 88 9.38 -3.47 -16.47
N SER A 89 10.03 -4.49 -15.89
CA SER A 89 9.90 -4.78 -14.45
C SER A 89 10.51 -3.68 -13.57
N VAL A 90 11.67 -3.14 -13.94
CA VAL A 90 12.32 -2.01 -13.23
C VAL A 90 11.46 -0.75 -13.29
N LYS A 91 10.76 -0.52 -14.41
CA LYS A 91 9.80 0.58 -14.54
C LYS A 91 8.64 0.41 -13.56
N ASN A 92 8.10 -0.79 -13.41
CA ASN A 92 7.06 -1.08 -12.41
C ASN A 92 7.57 -0.82 -10.99
N LEU A 93 8.70 -1.42 -10.61
CA LEU A 93 9.31 -1.25 -9.28
C LEU A 93 9.60 0.23 -8.95
N SER A 94 10.13 0.98 -9.93
CA SER A 94 10.36 2.41 -9.79
C SER A 94 9.06 3.20 -9.65
N SER A 95 8.04 2.90 -10.45
CA SER A 95 6.74 3.57 -10.38
C SER A 95 6.03 3.36 -9.03
N TRP A 96 6.27 2.21 -8.40
CA TRP A 96 5.74 1.86 -7.08
C TRP A 96 6.59 2.41 -5.93
N ARG A 97 7.70 3.10 -6.24
CA ARG A 97 8.63 3.66 -5.25
C ARG A 97 9.13 2.61 -4.27
N VAL A 98 9.45 1.42 -4.80
CA VAL A 98 10.00 0.33 -4.00
C VAL A 98 11.33 0.78 -3.36
N PRO A 99 11.51 0.65 -2.03
CA PRO A 99 12.74 1.05 -1.35
C PRO A 99 13.84 0.01 -1.62
N LEU A 100 14.64 0.25 -2.66
CA LEU A 100 15.71 -0.67 -3.07
C LEU A 100 16.88 -0.75 -2.06
N GLU A 101 16.89 0.11 -1.03
CA GLU A 101 17.81 0.02 0.11
C GLU A 101 17.68 -1.29 0.90
N ASP A 102 16.49 -1.91 0.87
CA ASP A 102 16.23 -3.20 1.50
C ASP A 102 16.59 -4.40 0.60
N LEU A 103 16.98 -4.16 -0.66
CA LEU A 103 17.30 -5.20 -1.63
C LEU A 103 18.60 -5.93 -1.26
N LYS A 104 18.49 -7.22 -0.95
CA LYS A 104 19.62 -8.06 -0.56
C LYS A 104 20.24 -8.81 -1.73
N ALA A 105 19.40 -9.26 -2.67
CA ALA A 105 19.87 -9.97 -3.86
C ALA A 105 18.84 -9.91 -4.99
N VAL A 106 19.37 -10.05 -6.21
CA VAL A 106 18.61 -10.37 -7.41
C VAL A 106 19.01 -11.79 -7.83
N LEU A 107 18.02 -12.66 -7.99
CA LEU A 107 18.17 -14.05 -8.37
C LEU A 107 17.64 -14.20 -9.80
N ILE A 108 18.45 -14.72 -10.70
CA ILE A 108 18.04 -15.00 -12.08
C ILE A 108 17.81 -16.50 -12.20
N THR A 109 16.61 -16.89 -12.62
CA THR A 109 16.23 -18.30 -12.74
C THR A 109 16.96 -18.98 -13.88
N HIS A 110 17.07 -18.30 -15.03
CA HIS A 110 17.78 -18.77 -16.22
C HIS A 110 18.07 -17.60 -17.18
N LEU A 111 18.77 -17.87 -18.27
CA LEU A 111 19.35 -16.86 -19.16
C LEU A 111 18.54 -16.62 -20.45
N HIS A 112 17.22 -16.59 -20.36
CA HIS A 112 16.40 -16.01 -21.44
C HIS A 112 16.23 -14.51 -21.25
N SER A 113 16.13 -13.78 -22.36
CA SER A 113 16.09 -12.31 -22.36
C SER A 113 14.97 -11.75 -21.48
N ASP A 114 13.84 -12.45 -21.40
CA ASP A 114 12.67 -12.06 -20.62
C ASP A 114 12.82 -12.23 -19.10
N HIS A 115 13.97 -12.72 -18.63
CA HIS A 115 14.28 -12.87 -17.21
C HIS A 115 15.42 -11.98 -16.72
N PHE A 116 16.23 -11.39 -17.61
CA PHE A 116 17.38 -10.55 -17.21
C PHE A 116 17.52 -9.22 -17.94
N ARG A 117 16.81 -9.03 -19.06
CA ARG A 117 16.92 -7.81 -19.85
C ARG A 117 16.08 -6.72 -19.21
N ILE A 118 16.75 -5.71 -18.68
CA ILE A 118 16.17 -4.50 -18.07
C ILE A 118 16.02 -3.40 -19.11
#